data_AF-A0A943LKH6-F1
#
_entry.id   AF-A0A943LKH6-F1
#
_cell.length_a   1.000
_cell.length_b   1.000
_cell.length_c   1.000
_cell.angle_alpha   90.00
_cell.angle_beta   90.00
_cell.angle_gamma   90.00
#
_symmetry.space_group_name_H-M   'P 1'
#
loop_
_entity.id
_entity.type
_entity.pdbx_description
1 polymer ?
#
loop_
_entity_poly.entity_id
_entity_poly.type
_entity_poly.pdbx_seq_one_letter_code
_entity_poly.pdbx_strand_id
1 'polypeptide(L)'
;QKNWEYELGLDRYNNRILDYHNENPINNAIKGVGQAKFKYKNNPSDSPKVLLDAVEDSNAVYGYRPNDTGSLKKFVKYDWTDSDVVAKFRENRLRYHIENDGYRELVNSMRADGHSDVEIAKTLVEKRNANRLSSYIDENGKISDIELYNQAKEHCVTYEQLKHGINGKPGKSDLQIIESAMKGNEGMDACCGLYDDYYYTYK
;
A
#
# COMPACT_ATOMS: atom_id res chain seq x y z
N GLN A 1 -21.68 1.34 21.74
CA GLN A 1 -21.23 0.00 21.33
C GLN A 1 -19.80 0.17 20.82
N LYS A 2 -18.80 -0.27 21.59
CA LYS A 2 -17.38 -0.06 21.23
C LYS A 2 -17.02 -0.94 20.03
N ASN A 3 -16.32 -0.36 19.05
CA ASN A 3 -16.06 -0.98 17.76
C ASN A 3 -14.76 -1.82 17.85
N TRP A 4 -14.87 -3.02 18.41
CA TRP A 4 -13.73 -3.90 18.72
C TRP A 4 -12.84 -4.24 17.51
N GLU A 5 -13.38 -4.21 16.30
CA GLU A 5 -12.60 -4.43 15.07
C GLU A 5 -11.62 -3.28 14.76
N TYR A 6 -11.94 -2.06 15.20
CA TYR A 6 -11.08 -0.89 15.01
C TYR A 6 -9.91 -0.90 16.00
N GLU A 7 -10.17 -1.26 17.26
CA GLU A 7 -9.13 -1.37 18.32
C GLU A 7 -8.12 -2.49 18.02
N LEU A 8 -8.57 -3.67 17.55
CA LEU A 8 -7.65 -4.78 17.20
C LEU A 8 -6.76 -4.49 15.98
N GLY A 9 -7.24 -3.65 15.05
CA GLY A 9 -6.44 -3.18 13.91
C GLY A 9 -5.39 -2.16 14.31
N LEU A 10 -5.73 -1.23 15.22
CA LEU A 10 -4.83 -0.22 15.79
C LEU A 10 -3.76 -0.83 16.72
N ASP A 11 -4.11 -1.83 17.52
CA ASP A 11 -3.14 -2.50 18.39
C ASP A 11 -2.14 -3.35 17.60
N ARG A 12 -2.59 -4.04 16.53
CA ARG A 12 -1.67 -4.71 15.58
C ARG A 12 -0.81 -3.71 14.82
N TYR A 13 -1.37 -2.57 14.42
CA TYR A 13 -0.66 -1.47 13.77
C TYR A 13 0.46 -0.92 14.65
N ASN A 14 0.15 -0.55 15.90
CA ASN A 14 1.10 0.00 16.84
C ASN A 14 2.19 -1.02 17.18
N ASN A 15 1.84 -2.28 17.41
CA ASN A 15 2.82 -3.32 17.73
C ASN A 15 3.77 -3.61 16.55
N ARG A 16 3.27 -3.77 15.31
CA ARG A 16 4.15 -3.97 14.14
C ARG A 16 5.04 -2.75 13.87
N ILE A 17 4.50 -1.55 13.93
CA ILE A 17 5.28 -0.32 13.73
C ILE A 17 6.38 -0.20 14.80
N LEU A 18 6.06 -0.47 16.07
CA LEU A 18 7.02 -0.48 17.19
C LEU A 18 8.10 -1.55 17.01
N ASP A 19 7.76 -2.77 16.61
CA ASP A 19 8.72 -3.84 16.32
C ASP A 19 9.66 -3.44 15.17
N TYR A 20 9.13 -2.89 14.07
CA TYR A 20 9.93 -2.41 12.95
C TYR A 20 10.84 -1.23 13.30
N HIS A 21 10.40 -0.27 14.12
CA HIS A 21 11.26 0.84 14.56
C HIS A 21 12.41 0.36 15.46
N ASN A 22 12.22 -0.72 16.22
CA ASN A 22 13.24 -1.32 17.07
C ASN A 22 14.21 -2.25 16.32
N GLU A 23 13.77 -2.91 15.25
CA GLU A 23 14.59 -3.89 14.52
C GLU A 23 15.42 -3.28 13.37
N ASN A 24 15.22 -2.01 13.01
CA ASN A 24 15.88 -1.42 11.84
C ASN A 24 17.21 -0.72 12.19
N PRO A 25 18.38 -1.29 11.81
CA PRO A 25 19.70 -0.71 12.12
C PRO A 25 19.96 0.65 11.46
N ILE A 26 19.10 1.09 10.52
CA ILE A 26 19.18 2.38 9.84
C ILE A 26 18.90 3.54 10.81
N ASN A 27 18.08 3.34 11.84
CA ASN A 27 17.80 4.39 12.84
C ASN A 27 19.02 4.74 13.70
N ASN A 28 20.02 3.84 13.80
CA ASN A 28 21.26 4.07 14.54
C ASN A 28 22.42 4.61 13.67
N ALA A 29 22.23 4.76 12.34
CA ALA A 29 23.31 5.09 11.40
C ALA A 29 23.22 6.49 10.77
N ILE A 30 22.30 7.36 11.22
CA ILE A 30 22.24 8.74 10.72
C ILE A 30 23.12 9.63 11.59
N LYS A 31 24.45 9.50 11.44
CA LYS A 31 25.42 10.58 11.69
C LYS A 31 26.80 10.20 11.14
N GLY A 32 27.00 10.55 9.88
CA GLY A 32 28.30 10.60 9.23
C GLY A 32 28.80 9.26 8.70
N VAL A 33 29.64 9.35 7.66
CA VAL A 33 30.27 8.26 6.89
C VAL A 33 29.39 7.71 5.77
N GLY A 34 29.92 7.77 4.53
CA GLY A 34 29.18 7.53 3.27
C GLY A 34 28.30 6.29 3.30
N GLN A 35 27.02 6.49 2.98
CA GLN A 35 26.00 5.44 3.01
C GLN A 35 26.48 4.23 2.21
N ALA A 36 26.64 3.10 2.90
CA ALA A 36 26.68 1.81 2.23
C ALA A 36 25.40 1.71 1.40
N LYS A 37 25.53 1.62 0.06
CA LYS A 37 24.39 1.51 -0.85
C LYS A 37 23.52 0.34 -0.39
N PHE A 38 22.24 0.61 -0.15
CA PHE A 38 21.27 -0.41 0.21
C PHE A 38 21.32 -1.55 -0.80
N LYS A 39 21.31 -2.80 -0.33
CA LYS A 39 21.42 -3.98 -1.18
C LYS A 39 20.27 -4.93 -0.93
N TYR A 40 19.49 -5.18 -1.98
CA TYR A 40 18.42 -6.18 -1.96
C TYR A 40 18.98 -7.60 -2.04
N LYS A 41 18.29 -8.53 -1.37
CA LYS A 41 18.47 -9.98 -1.50
C LYS A 41 17.91 -10.47 -2.84
N ASN A 42 16.72 -10.00 -3.23
CA ASN A 42 16.11 -10.27 -4.52
C ASN A 42 16.17 -8.99 -5.36
N ASN A 43 16.80 -9.04 -6.53
CA ASN A 43 16.98 -7.85 -7.37
C ASN A 43 15.63 -7.32 -7.90
N PRO A 44 15.19 -6.10 -7.53
CA PRO A 44 13.92 -5.56 -8.02
C PRO A 44 13.87 -5.45 -9.55
N SER A 45 15.02 -5.21 -10.20
CA SER A 45 15.11 -5.12 -11.67
C SER A 45 14.82 -6.45 -12.39
N ASP A 46 14.77 -7.58 -11.69
CA ASP A 46 14.39 -8.87 -12.29
C ASP A 46 12.88 -8.92 -12.62
N SER A 47 12.07 -8.01 -12.05
CA SER A 47 10.65 -7.95 -12.34
C SER A 47 10.29 -6.87 -13.38
N PRO A 48 9.63 -7.25 -14.50
CA PRO A 48 9.12 -6.29 -15.47
C PRO A 48 8.15 -5.26 -14.90
N LYS A 49 7.40 -5.62 -13.84
CA LYS A 49 6.45 -4.70 -13.19
C LYS A 49 7.19 -3.62 -12.40
N VAL A 50 8.29 -3.94 -11.72
CA VAL A 50 9.18 -2.92 -11.12
C VAL A 50 9.67 -1.98 -12.21
N LEU A 51 10.21 -2.50 -13.31
CA LEU A 51 10.79 -1.67 -14.39
C LEU A 51 9.78 -0.74 -15.08
N LEU A 52 8.49 -1.05 -15.02
CA LEU A 52 7.42 -0.16 -15.51
C LEU A 52 7.15 1.02 -14.57
N ASP A 53 7.40 0.87 -13.28
CA ASP A 53 7.01 1.83 -12.24
C ASP A 53 8.20 2.54 -11.57
N ALA A 54 9.39 1.92 -11.60
CA ALA A 54 10.59 2.38 -10.93
C ALA A 54 11.84 2.12 -11.79
N VAL A 55 12.88 2.90 -11.54
CA VAL A 55 14.19 2.80 -12.20
C VAL A 55 15.28 2.81 -11.14
N GLU A 56 16.35 2.06 -11.38
CA GLU A 56 17.53 2.04 -10.54
C GLU A 56 18.19 3.44 -10.53
N ASP A 57 18.49 3.95 -9.35
CA ASP A 57 19.19 5.21 -9.14
C ASP A 57 20.10 5.09 -7.93
N SER A 58 21.41 5.14 -8.18
CA SER A 58 22.39 4.94 -7.12
C SER A 58 22.46 6.07 -6.08
N ASN A 59 21.79 7.20 -6.34
CA ASN A 59 21.65 8.30 -5.38
C ASN A 59 20.36 8.21 -4.56
N ALA A 60 19.41 7.36 -4.97
CA ALA A 60 18.19 7.17 -4.19
C ALA A 60 18.50 6.41 -2.89
N VAL A 61 17.79 6.74 -1.82
CA VAL A 61 18.02 6.18 -0.46
C VAL A 61 18.06 4.64 -0.47
N TYR A 62 17.18 4.01 -1.26
CA TYR A 62 17.09 2.55 -1.41
C TYR A 62 17.48 2.03 -2.80
N GLY A 63 18.25 2.82 -3.56
CA GLY A 63 18.78 2.41 -4.88
C GLY A 63 17.76 2.43 -6.03
N TYR A 64 16.51 2.79 -5.77
CA TYR A 64 15.45 2.92 -6.78
C TYR A 64 14.62 4.19 -6.54
N ARG A 65 14.13 4.76 -7.63
CA ARG A 65 13.14 5.86 -7.61
C ARG A 65 12.01 5.60 -8.61
N PRO A 66 10.85 6.26 -8.46
CA PRO A 66 9.78 6.20 -9.44
C PRO A 66 10.25 6.57 -10.84
N ASN A 67 9.70 5.85 -11.80
CA ASN A 67 9.84 6.14 -13.22
C ASN A 67 8.79 7.20 -13.63
N ASP A 68 9.07 7.98 -14.68
CA ASP A 68 8.12 8.93 -15.27
C ASP A 68 7.05 8.25 -16.14
N THR A 69 7.22 6.94 -16.34
CA THR A 69 6.23 6.05 -16.92
C THR A 69 5.44 5.28 -15.84
N GLY A 70 4.38 4.59 -16.26
CA GLY A 70 3.61 3.71 -15.37
C GLY A 70 2.71 4.41 -14.36
N SER A 71 2.42 3.70 -13.27
CA SER A 71 1.49 4.10 -12.21
C SER A 71 2.11 5.03 -11.17
N LEU A 72 3.45 5.03 -11.06
CA LEU A 72 4.18 5.86 -10.10
C LEU A 72 4.64 7.23 -10.62
N LYS A 73 4.35 7.57 -11.89
CA LYS A 73 4.75 8.86 -12.51
C LYS A 73 4.49 10.11 -11.66
N LYS A 74 3.39 10.12 -10.89
CA LYS A 74 3.01 11.26 -10.03
C LYS A 74 3.96 11.50 -8.85
N PHE A 75 4.82 10.52 -8.55
CA PHE A 75 5.79 10.55 -7.45
C PHE A 75 7.20 10.96 -7.89
N VAL A 76 7.45 11.13 -9.19
CA VAL A 76 8.76 11.58 -9.72
C VAL A 76 9.12 12.98 -9.23
N LYS A 77 8.13 13.81 -8.90
CA LYS A 77 8.33 15.18 -8.41
C LYS A 77 8.95 15.30 -7.02
N TYR A 78 9.07 14.19 -6.29
CA TYR A 78 9.66 14.18 -4.93
C TYR A 78 11.14 13.86 -5.00
N ASP A 79 11.91 14.34 -4.03
CA ASP A 79 13.34 14.03 -3.91
C ASP A 79 13.54 12.65 -3.25
N TRP A 80 13.93 11.66 -4.04
CA TRP A 80 14.19 10.29 -3.57
C TRP A 80 15.61 10.08 -3.03
N THR A 81 16.43 11.12 -3.06
CA THR A 81 17.76 11.15 -2.41
C THR A 81 17.69 11.64 -0.96
N ASP A 82 16.61 12.33 -0.60
CA ASP A 82 16.35 12.83 0.75
C ASP A 82 15.72 11.73 1.64
N SER A 83 16.43 11.34 2.70
CA SER A 83 15.98 10.31 3.64
C SER A 83 14.69 10.67 4.37
N ASP A 84 14.45 11.95 4.68
CA ASP A 84 13.26 12.39 5.41
C ASP A 84 12.02 12.37 4.51
N VAL A 85 12.20 12.69 3.22
CA VAL A 85 11.14 12.54 2.21
C VAL A 85 10.81 11.06 2.03
N VAL A 86 11.82 10.21 1.83
CA VAL A 86 11.62 8.77 1.60
C VAL A 86 11.05 8.07 2.83
N ALA A 87 11.42 8.47 4.06
CA ALA A 87 10.88 7.90 5.29
C ALA A 87 9.35 8.04 5.37
N LYS A 88 8.79 9.19 4.97
CA LYS A 88 7.33 9.41 4.93
C LYS A 88 6.65 8.49 3.92
N PHE A 89 7.26 8.27 2.76
CA PHE A 89 6.74 7.31 1.77
C PHE A 89 6.82 5.88 2.26
N ARG A 90 7.91 5.49 2.92
CA ARG A 90 8.07 4.17 3.53
C ARG A 90 7.02 3.92 4.60
N GLU A 91 6.76 4.88 5.48
CA GLU A 91 5.73 4.77 6.51
C GLU A 91 4.34 4.57 5.88
N ASN A 92 3.95 5.44 4.95
CA ASN A 92 2.69 5.31 4.20
C ASN A 92 2.58 3.94 3.53
N ARG A 93 3.70 3.42 3.03
CA ARG A 93 3.75 2.13 2.33
C ARG A 93 3.61 0.94 3.28
N LEU A 94 4.16 1.02 4.49
CA LEU A 94 3.94 0.03 5.54
C LEU A 94 2.45 -0.03 5.95
N ARG A 95 1.79 1.13 6.10
CA ARG A 95 0.34 1.16 6.40
C ARG A 95 -0.48 0.47 5.32
N TYR A 96 -0.13 0.73 4.06
CA TYR A 96 -0.77 0.08 2.92
C TYR A 96 -0.66 -1.45 2.97
N HIS A 97 0.49 -1.99 3.38
CA HIS A 97 0.66 -3.43 3.52
C HIS A 97 -0.13 -4.02 4.68
N ILE A 98 -0.21 -3.31 5.81
CA ILE A 98 -1.06 -3.72 6.95
C ILE A 98 -2.52 -3.81 6.52
N GLU A 99 -3.02 -2.83 5.77
CA GLU A 99 -4.38 -2.88 5.21
C GLU A 99 -4.57 -4.08 4.26
N ASN A 100 -3.60 -4.34 3.38
CA ASN A 100 -3.64 -5.47 2.46
C ASN A 100 -3.65 -6.83 3.17
N ASP A 101 -2.87 -6.99 4.24
CA ASP A 101 -2.90 -8.17 5.10
C ASP A 101 -4.27 -8.34 5.75
N GLY A 102 -4.88 -7.26 6.22
CA GLY A 102 -6.24 -7.26 6.75
C GLY A 102 -7.28 -7.73 5.73
N TYR A 103 -7.17 -7.31 4.46
CA TYR A 103 -8.03 -7.81 3.39
C TYR A 103 -7.81 -9.31 3.13
N ARG A 104 -6.57 -9.80 3.24
CA ARG A 104 -6.24 -11.22 3.06
C ARG A 104 -6.82 -12.09 4.17
N GLU A 105 -6.71 -11.64 5.42
CA GLU A 105 -7.36 -12.29 6.57
C GLU A 105 -8.88 -12.36 6.38
N LEU A 106 -9.50 -11.25 5.96
CA LEU A 106 -10.94 -11.20 5.70
C LEU A 106 -11.36 -12.17 4.60
N VAL A 107 -10.64 -12.21 3.46
CA VAL A 107 -10.91 -13.15 2.36
C VAL A 107 -10.82 -14.60 2.85
N ASN A 108 -9.80 -14.93 3.63
CA ASN A 108 -9.62 -16.28 4.16
C ASN A 108 -10.76 -16.66 5.11
N SER A 109 -11.18 -15.76 6.00
CA SER A 109 -12.33 -15.98 6.90
C SER A 109 -13.60 -16.20 6.10
N MET A 110 -13.93 -15.30 5.16
CA MET A 110 -15.16 -15.40 4.39
C MET A 110 -15.23 -16.69 3.56
N ARG A 111 -14.09 -17.14 3.02
CA ARG A 111 -13.99 -18.43 2.32
C ARG A 111 -14.21 -19.62 3.26
N ALA A 112 -13.67 -19.56 4.47
CA ALA A 112 -13.89 -20.59 5.50
C ALA A 112 -15.37 -20.65 5.92
N ASP A 113 -16.05 -19.52 5.93
CA ASP A 113 -17.49 -19.40 6.23
C ASP A 113 -18.40 -19.77 5.04
N GLY A 114 -17.82 -20.12 3.88
CA GLY A 114 -18.56 -20.59 2.71
C GLY A 114 -19.11 -19.48 1.80
N HIS A 115 -18.65 -18.23 1.95
CA HIS A 115 -19.06 -17.13 1.06
C HIS A 115 -18.52 -17.32 -0.36
N SER A 116 -19.33 -16.88 -1.32
CA SER A 116 -18.97 -16.85 -2.74
C SER A 116 -18.00 -15.72 -3.08
N ASP A 117 -17.27 -15.85 -4.19
CA ASP A 117 -16.35 -14.79 -4.65
C ASP A 117 -17.08 -13.46 -4.94
N VAL A 118 -18.36 -13.49 -5.33
CA VAL A 118 -19.15 -12.25 -5.54
C VAL A 118 -19.43 -11.53 -4.22
N GLU A 119 -19.72 -12.26 -3.14
CA GLU A 119 -19.91 -11.68 -1.81
C GLU A 119 -18.60 -11.08 -1.31
N ILE A 120 -17.50 -11.85 -1.40
CA ILE A 120 -16.17 -11.39 -0.99
C ILE A 120 -15.75 -10.14 -1.78
N ALA A 121 -15.94 -10.13 -3.10
CA ALA A 121 -15.60 -8.98 -3.95
C ALA A 121 -16.40 -7.74 -3.55
N LYS A 122 -17.70 -7.86 -3.29
CA LYS A 122 -18.55 -6.74 -2.82
C LYS A 122 -18.05 -6.20 -1.48
N THR A 123 -17.83 -7.07 -0.50
CA THR A 123 -17.36 -6.70 0.84
C THR A 123 -16.00 -5.98 0.78
N LEU A 124 -15.06 -6.48 -0.03
CA LEU A 124 -13.75 -5.83 -0.19
C LEU A 124 -13.85 -4.44 -0.82
N VAL A 125 -14.73 -4.27 -1.82
CA VAL A 125 -14.92 -2.96 -2.46
C VAL A 125 -15.49 -1.96 -1.46
N GLU A 126 -16.48 -2.36 -0.67
CA GLU A 126 -17.05 -1.54 0.39
C GLU A 126 -16.00 -1.18 1.46
N LYS A 127 -15.24 -2.17 1.94
CA LYS A 127 -14.19 -1.95 2.94
C LYS A 127 -13.09 -1.01 2.43
N ARG A 128 -12.67 -1.14 1.17
CA ARG A 128 -11.67 -0.25 0.55
C ARG A 128 -12.18 1.18 0.41
N ASN A 129 -13.44 1.36 0.03
CA ASN A 129 -14.04 2.68 -0.06
C ASN A 129 -14.18 3.30 1.34
N ALA A 130 -14.59 2.51 2.33
CA ALA A 130 -14.66 2.96 3.73
C ALA A 130 -13.28 3.40 4.25
N ASN A 131 -12.23 2.60 4.03
CA ASN A 131 -10.87 2.94 4.45
C ASN A 131 -10.32 4.20 3.74
N ARG A 132 -10.65 4.38 2.45
CA ARG A 132 -10.28 5.60 1.71
C ARG A 132 -10.90 6.85 2.32
N LEU A 133 -12.15 6.75 2.79
CA LEU A 133 -12.88 7.88 3.36
C LEU A 133 -12.54 8.11 4.83
N SER A 134 -12.26 7.06 5.60
CA SER A 134 -12.00 7.16 7.05
C SER A 134 -10.77 7.98 7.38
N SER A 135 -9.82 8.11 6.44
CA SER A 135 -8.65 9.00 6.60
C SER A 135 -9.02 10.49 6.75
N TYR A 136 -10.26 10.86 6.45
CA TYR A 136 -10.77 12.24 6.50
C TYR A 136 -11.95 12.39 7.45
N ILE A 137 -12.20 11.38 8.30
CA ILE A 137 -13.26 11.39 9.30
C ILE A 137 -12.60 11.27 10.67
N ASP A 138 -12.88 12.22 11.56
CA ASP A 138 -12.37 12.19 12.92
C ASP A 138 -13.12 11.16 13.80
N GLU A 139 -12.64 10.98 15.03
CA GLU A 139 -13.22 10.07 16.02
C GLU A 139 -14.70 10.35 16.36
N ASN A 140 -15.20 11.56 16.09
CA ASN A 140 -16.58 11.96 16.32
C ASN A 140 -17.46 11.81 15.07
N GLY A 141 -16.91 11.26 13.98
CA GLY A 141 -17.62 11.10 12.71
C GLY A 141 -17.70 12.38 11.89
N LYS A 142 -16.96 13.43 12.26
CA LYS A 142 -16.95 14.70 11.51
C LYS A 142 -15.84 14.65 10.46
N ILE A 143 -16.16 15.16 9.27
CA ILE A 143 -15.19 15.29 8.19
C ILE A 143 -14.16 16.35 8.58
N SER A 144 -12.89 15.95 8.67
CA SER A 144 -11.78 16.82 9.06
C SER A 144 -11.38 17.80 7.95
N ASP A 145 -11.55 17.40 6.69
CA ASP A 145 -11.33 18.21 5.49
C ASP A 145 -12.32 17.80 4.39
N ILE A 146 -13.25 18.70 4.07
CA ILE A 146 -14.34 18.42 3.12
C ILE A 146 -13.86 18.33 1.67
N GLU A 147 -12.82 19.07 1.30
CA GLU A 147 -12.28 19.07 -0.07
C GLU A 147 -11.55 17.76 -0.34
N LEU A 148 -10.67 17.36 0.57
CA LEU A 148 -9.95 16.09 0.46
C LEU A 148 -10.89 14.89 0.58
N TYR A 149 -11.91 14.97 1.44
CA TYR A 149 -12.95 13.94 1.51
C TYR A 149 -13.68 13.78 0.18
N ASN A 150 -14.09 14.89 -0.45
CA ASN A 150 -14.79 14.84 -1.73
C ASN A 150 -13.89 14.29 -2.85
N GLN A 151 -12.62 14.69 -2.90
CA GLN A 151 -11.64 14.11 -3.83
C GLN A 151 -11.46 12.59 -3.60
N ALA A 152 -11.37 12.16 -2.33
CA ALA A 152 -11.28 10.74 -1.99
C ALA A 152 -12.55 9.97 -2.39
N LYS A 153 -13.71 10.61 -2.26
CA LYS A 153 -15.01 10.06 -2.68
C LYS A 153 -15.12 9.89 -4.18
N GLU A 154 -14.59 10.81 -4.99
CA GLU A 154 -14.50 10.66 -6.45
C GLU A 154 -13.66 9.45 -6.89
N HIS A 155 -12.72 9.03 -6.04
CA HIS A 155 -11.91 7.84 -6.26
C HIS A 155 -12.54 6.54 -5.74
N CYS A 156 -13.68 6.61 -5.05
CA CYS A 156 -14.45 5.43 -4.66
C CYS A 156 -15.13 4.82 -5.89
N VAL A 157 -15.10 3.50 -5.97
CA VAL A 157 -15.68 2.74 -7.10
C VAL A 157 -16.60 1.67 -6.55
N THR A 158 -17.75 1.46 -7.19
CA THR A 158 -18.67 0.40 -6.80
C THR A 158 -18.23 -0.95 -7.35
N TYR A 159 -18.73 -2.03 -6.76
CA TYR A 159 -18.51 -3.38 -7.31
C TYR A 159 -19.00 -3.47 -8.76
N GLU A 160 -20.19 -2.91 -9.07
CA GLU A 160 -20.74 -2.94 -10.43
C GLU A 160 -19.87 -2.16 -11.44
N GLN A 161 -19.31 -1.02 -11.04
CA GLN A 161 -18.36 -0.28 -11.89
C GLN A 161 -17.10 -1.10 -12.17
N LEU A 162 -16.57 -1.83 -11.20
CA LEU A 162 -15.43 -2.71 -11.43
C LEU A 162 -15.80 -3.95 -12.26
N LYS A 163 -17.00 -4.49 -12.06
CA LYS A 163 -17.52 -5.68 -12.76
C LYS A 163 -17.77 -5.40 -14.24
N HIS A 164 -18.34 -4.24 -14.57
CA HIS A 164 -18.73 -3.87 -15.93
C HIS A 164 -17.71 -3.00 -16.65
N GLY A 165 -16.77 -2.40 -15.91
CA GLY A 165 -15.75 -1.51 -16.45
C GLY A 165 -16.04 -0.04 -16.12
N ILE A 166 -14.97 0.73 -16.04
CA ILE A 166 -15.01 2.15 -15.65
C ILE A 166 -13.89 2.91 -16.38
N ASN A 167 -14.18 4.13 -16.81
CA ASN A 167 -13.20 5.03 -17.45
C ASN A 167 -12.47 4.39 -18.65
N GLY A 168 -13.23 3.70 -19.52
CA GLY A 168 -12.69 3.03 -20.71
C GLY A 168 -11.88 1.76 -20.42
N LYS A 169 -11.83 1.30 -19.16
CA LYS A 169 -11.21 0.02 -18.79
C LYS A 169 -12.26 -1.09 -18.81
N PRO A 170 -11.88 -2.31 -19.25
CA PRO A 170 -12.79 -3.45 -19.24
C PRO A 170 -13.18 -3.85 -17.82
N GLY A 171 -14.32 -4.52 -17.71
CA GLY A 171 -14.77 -5.15 -16.47
C GLY A 171 -13.82 -6.24 -15.96
N LYS A 172 -13.89 -6.51 -14.66
CA LYS A 172 -13.10 -7.51 -13.96
C LYS A 172 -13.96 -8.66 -13.46
N SER A 173 -13.40 -9.87 -13.42
CA SER A 173 -14.01 -10.99 -12.69
C SER A 173 -13.97 -10.75 -11.18
N ASP A 174 -14.74 -11.53 -10.42
CA ASP A 174 -14.80 -11.40 -8.95
C ASP A 174 -13.44 -11.73 -8.34
N LEU A 175 -12.78 -12.79 -8.82
CA LEU A 175 -11.41 -13.13 -8.48
C LEU A 175 -10.42 -12.00 -8.77
N GLN A 176 -10.51 -11.36 -9.94
CA GLN A 176 -9.64 -10.23 -10.28
C GLN A 176 -9.87 -9.01 -9.36
N ILE A 177 -11.10 -8.79 -8.89
CA ILE A 177 -11.42 -7.74 -7.92
C ILE A 177 -10.79 -8.07 -6.56
N ILE A 178 -10.95 -9.31 -6.10
CA ILE A 178 -10.37 -9.83 -4.84
C ILE A 178 -8.84 -9.69 -4.87
N GLU A 179 -8.18 -10.22 -5.90
CA GLU A 179 -6.72 -10.15 -6.06
C GLU A 179 -6.23 -8.70 -6.11
N SER A 180 -6.94 -7.82 -6.82
CA SER A 180 -6.60 -6.39 -6.91
C SER A 180 -6.72 -5.65 -5.57
N ALA A 181 -7.46 -6.18 -4.59
CA ALA A 181 -7.59 -5.58 -3.26
C ALA A 181 -6.36 -5.86 -2.38
N MET A 182 -5.70 -7.00 -2.59
CA MET A 182 -4.58 -7.46 -1.74
C MET A 182 -3.20 -7.26 -2.36
N LYS A 183 -3.14 -6.75 -3.60
CA LYS A 183 -1.91 -6.64 -4.38
C LYS A 183 -1.06 -5.43 -3.95
N GLY A 184 0.24 -5.64 -3.75
CA GLY A 184 1.25 -4.59 -3.62
C GLY A 184 1.68 -4.01 -4.97
N ASN A 185 2.14 -2.74 -4.96
CA ASN A 185 2.99 -2.19 -6.00
C ASN A 185 4.47 -2.43 -5.61
N GLU A 186 5.05 -3.45 -6.21
CA GLU A 186 6.45 -3.85 -6.03
C GLU A 186 7.48 -2.77 -6.43
N GLY A 187 7.17 -1.91 -7.40
CA GLY A 187 8.02 -0.77 -7.75
C GLY A 187 8.11 0.24 -6.61
N MET A 188 6.98 0.56 -5.98
CA MET A 188 6.96 1.45 -4.81
C MET A 188 7.67 0.81 -3.61
N ASP A 189 7.58 -0.52 -3.47
CA ASP A 189 8.31 -1.25 -2.44
C ASP A 189 9.83 -1.19 -2.66
N ALA A 190 10.30 -1.25 -3.91
CA ALA A 190 11.70 -1.01 -4.25
C ALA A 190 12.14 0.44 -3.98
N CYS A 191 11.30 1.43 -4.25
CA CYS A 191 11.63 2.83 -3.93
C CYS A 191 11.67 3.09 -2.41
N CYS A 192 10.95 2.29 -1.61
CA CYS A 192 10.83 2.47 -0.16
C CYS A 192 11.70 1.52 0.67
N GLY A 193 12.51 0.64 0.06
CA GLY A 193 13.33 -0.33 0.80
C GLY A 193 12.55 -1.51 1.36
N LEU A 194 11.38 -1.83 0.81
CA LEU A 194 10.42 -2.83 1.32
C LEU A 194 10.28 -4.04 0.38
N TYR A 195 10.98 -4.06 -0.75
CA TYR A 195 10.80 -5.11 -1.77
C TYR A 195 11.04 -6.52 -1.23
N ASP A 196 12.12 -6.74 -0.47
CA ASP A 196 12.42 -8.06 0.10
C ASP A 196 11.42 -8.46 1.19
N ASP A 197 11.00 -7.51 2.03
CA ASP A 197 10.04 -7.74 3.14
C ASP A 197 8.70 -8.28 2.60
N TYR A 198 8.28 -7.80 1.42
CA TYR A 198 7.02 -8.17 0.78
C TYR A 198 7.19 -9.02 -0.48
N TYR A 199 8.39 -9.56 -0.73
CA TYR A 199 8.70 -10.33 -1.93
C TYR A 199 7.80 -11.56 -2.10
N TYR A 200 7.35 -12.16 -0.99
CA TYR A 200 6.41 -13.28 -0.98
C TYR A 200 5.05 -12.95 -1.61
N THR A 201 4.71 -11.67 -1.76
CA THR A 201 3.45 -11.21 -2.34
C THR A 201 3.49 -11.03 -3.85
N TYR A 202 4.67 -11.10 -4.48
CA TYR A 202 4.86 -10.82 -5.92
C TYR A 202 4.89 -12.08 -6.80
N LYS A 203 4.96 -13.26 -6.18
CA LYS A 203 5.02 -14.56 -6.85
C LYS A 203 3.64 -15.09 -7.21
#